data_AF-A0A1B6JGJ3-F1
#
_entry.id   AF-A0A1B6JGJ3-F1
#
_cell.length_a   1.000
_cell.length_b   1.000
_cell.length_c   1.000
_cell.angle_alpha   90.00
_cell.angle_beta   90.00
_cell.angle_gamma   90.00
#
_symmetry.space_group_name_H-M   'P 1'
#
loop_
_entity.id
_entity.type
_entity.pdbx_description
1 polymer ?
#
loop_
_entity_poly.entity_id
_entity_poly.type
_entity_poly.pdbx_seq_one_letter_code
_entity_poly.pdbx_strand_id
1 'polypeptide(L)'
;MKPALLLVAVAFGVLLVLPSSFGAPCKCSSKKELPARNCGEDDVTYYKRVFTVESSSECSVTKFYKSVFTQYSNEDKTAYVKRIDVIFGSVYKNLDCRVNIKRQDYLQKYYEYKFAKQSNENDEEYFERVLTRKDESEETYTCKCELLKKFVKKIDWSKVKIEGKSKKGFSLIGKIKSRSCGNKEEKKKKKEEKKQSKKSEGSCGSKKKSNSCKDKKKAERAENEKKIKQREEEHEKNVKKIKQREEEHEKNVKKVEKQKKEHAENEKKIKEREEEHKRNEEKIKRREKEHKENVKKVEEQKRQHAENEKKIKQREEEHERNVKKVEEREKTHNENVKKIKRREKEHKENVKKVEEQKRQHAENEKKIKQREEEHERNVKKVEEREK
;
A
#
# COMPACT_ATOMS: atom_id res chain seq x y z
N MET A 1 43.21 71.05 -28.04
CA MET A 1 42.15 70.33 -28.77
C MET A 1 41.82 69.03 -28.05
N LYS A 2 40.61 68.93 -27.50
CA LYS A 2 39.97 67.71 -26.97
C LYS A 2 38.48 67.83 -27.29
N PRO A 3 37.79 66.78 -27.75
CA PRO A 3 36.36 66.62 -27.53
C PRO A 3 36.13 65.41 -26.61
N ALA A 4 35.39 65.48 -25.49
CA ALA A 4 33.98 65.83 -25.28
C ALA A 4 33.03 64.73 -25.78
N LEU A 5 32.66 63.83 -24.87
CA LEU A 5 31.59 62.84 -25.02
C LEU A 5 30.36 63.36 -24.27
N LEU A 6 29.28 63.55 -25.03
CA LEU A 6 28.03 64.16 -24.61
C LEU A 6 27.13 63.15 -23.88
N LEU A 7 26.58 63.58 -22.75
CA LEU A 7 25.47 62.99 -22.03
C LEU A 7 24.16 63.21 -22.80
N VAL A 8 23.33 62.17 -22.93
CA VAL A 8 21.88 62.33 -23.14
C VAL A 8 21.15 61.44 -22.14
N ALA A 9 20.45 62.09 -21.21
CA ALA A 9 19.44 61.50 -20.35
C ALA A 9 18.08 61.54 -21.05
N VAL A 10 17.27 60.49 -20.91
CA VAL A 10 15.82 60.57 -21.09
C VAL A 10 15.15 59.82 -19.93
N ALA A 11 14.43 60.59 -19.12
CA ALA A 11 13.53 60.13 -18.08
C ALA A 11 12.15 59.83 -18.69
N PHE A 12 11.50 58.77 -18.21
CA PHE A 12 10.03 58.71 -18.15
C PHE A 12 9.63 57.92 -16.91
N GLY A 13 9.16 58.65 -15.90
CA GLY A 13 8.45 58.09 -14.75
C GLY A 13 6.98 57.92 -15.08
N VAL A 14 6.42 56.78 -14.67
CA VAL A 14 4.98 56.62 -14.47
C VAL A 14 4.77 56.30 -13.00
N LEU A 15 4.27 57.32 -12.30
CA LEU A 15 3.75 57.25 -10.95
C LEU A 15 2.33 56.66 -11.04
N LEU A 16 2.12 55.43 -10.55
CA LEU A 16 0.79 54.91 -10.27
C LEU A 16 0.65 54.60 -8.78
N VAL A 17 0.01 55.58 -8.14
CA VAL A 17 -0.74 55.61 -6.89
C VAL A 17 -1.19 54.23 -6.37
N LEU A 18 -0.76 53.93 -5.14
CA LEU A 18 -1.40 52.94 -4.26
C LEU A 18 -2.71 53.51 -3.70
N PRO A 19 -3.84 52.78 -3.75
CA PRO A 19 -4.92 52.95 -2.79
C PRO A 19 -4.75 51.92 -1.67
N SER A 20 -4.44 52.43 -0.48
CA SER A 20 -4.66 51.74 0.78
C SER A 20 -6.17 51.54 0.99
N SER A 21 -6.65 50.32 0.78
CA SER A 21 -7.91 49.88 1.38
C SER A 21 -7.60 48.76 2.38
N PHE A 22 -7.81 49.05 3.67
CA PHE A 22 -7.96 48.08 4.73
C PHE A 22 -9.12 47.13 4.37
N GLY A 23 -8.80 46.04 3.67
CA GLY A 23 -9.65 44.88 3.53
C GLY A 23 -9.27 43.86 4.61
N ALA A 24 -10.28 43.35 5.31
CA ALA A 24 -10.16 42.29 6.31
C ALA A 24 -9.22 41.14 5.87
N PRO A 25 -8.59 40.39 6.82
CA PRO A 25 -7.71 39.29 6.47
C PRO A 25 -8.50 38.20 5.73
N CYS A 26 -8.41 38.22 4.40
CA CYS A 26 -8.91 37.15 3.57
C CYS A 26 -8.04 35.92 3.82
N LYS A 27 -8.63 34.88 4.40
CA LYS A 27 -8.03 33.54 4.46
C LYS A 27 -7.98 32.96 3.05
N CYS A 28 -7.09 33.47 2.20
CA CYS A 28 -6.73 32.81 0.95
C CYS A 28 -5.77 31.66 1.29
N SER A 29 -6.33 30.55 1.76
CA SER A 29 -5.65 29.27 1.63
C SER A 29 -5.54 28.99 0.14
N SER A 30 -4.42 29.37 -0.49
CA SER A 30 -4.14 29.05 -1.88
C SER A 30 -4.30 27.54 -2.05
N LYS A 31 -5.39 27.11 -2.71
CA LYS A 31 -5.66 25.69 -2.93
C LYS A 31 -4.53 25.14 -3.81
N LYS A 32 -3.97 23.99 -3.44
CA LYS A 32 -2.90 23.36 -4.24
C LYS A 32 -3.48 22.81 -5.53
N GLU A 33 -2.87 23.17 -6.65
CA GLU A 33 -3.20 22.66 -7.99
C GLU A 33 -2.14 21.67 -8.47
N LEU A 34 -2.55 20.71 -9.30
CA LEU A 34 -1.63 19.84 -10.00
C LEU A 34 -0.90 20.63 -11.11
N PRO A 35 0.41 20.40 -11.31
CA PRO A 35 1.17 21.03 -12.39
C PRO A 35 0.58 20.74 -13.78
N ALA A 36 0.81 21.63 -14.75
CA ALA A 36 0.42 21.36 -16.13
C ALA A 36 1.20 20.16 -16.71
N ARG A 37 0.55 19.43 -17.63
CA ARG A 37 1.19 18.37 -18.42
C ARG A 37 2.07 18.98 -19.51
N ASN A 38 3.18 18.32 -19.79
CA ASN A 38 3.98 18.66 -20.96
C ASN A 38 3.31 18.12 -22.23
N CYS A 39 3.58 18.74 -23.38
CA CYS A 39 3.04 18.29 -24.66
C CYS A 39 3.50 16.85 -24.96
N GLY A 40 2.57 15.94 -25.27
CA GLY A 40 2.86 14.53 -25.56
C GLY A 40 3.20 13.65 -24.35
N GLU A 41 3.09 14.17 -23.12
CA GLU A 41 3.41 13.42 -21.91
C GLU A 41 2.30 12.43 -21.51
N ASP A 42 2.66 11.15 -21.43
CA ASP A 42 1.76 10.10 -20.96
C ASP A 42 1.54 10.15 -19.44
N ASP A 43 0.49 9.49 -18.95
CA ASP A 43 0.12 9.53 -17.54
C ASP A 43 1.22 9.02 -16.60
N VAL A 44 1.97 7.99 -17.00
CA VAL A 44 3.01 7.40 -16.15
C VAL A 44 4.16 8.37 -16.00
N THR A 45 4.62 8.95 -17.11
CA THR A 45 5.68 9.96 -17.11
C THR A 45 5.27 11.19 -16.30
N TYR A 46 4.06 11.69 -16.52
CA TYR A 46 3.51 12.83 -15.79
C TYR A 46 3.47 12.58 -14.27
N TYR A 47 2.88 11.46 -13.82
CA TYR A 47 2.75 11.20 -12.39
C TYR A 47 4.07 10.84 -11.71
N LYS A 48 5.03 10.21 -12.41
CA LYS A 48 6.40 10.03 -11.87
C LYS A 48 7.09 11.36 -11.63
N ARG A 49 6.92 12.34 -12.53
CA ARG A 49 7.49 13.68 -12.41
C ARG A 49 6.83 14.48 -11.29
N VAL A 50 5.51 14.40 -11.17
CA VAL A 50 4.75 15.16 -10.17
C VAL A 50 4.89 14.59 -8.76
N PHE A 51 4.96 13.26 -8.62
CA PHE A 51 4.98 12.57 -7.33
C PHE A 51 6.30 11.82 -7.14
N THR A 52 7.35 12.49 -6.68
CA THR A 52 8.65 11.85 -6.42
C THR A 52 8.90 11.62 -4.93
N VAL A 53 9.59 10.53 -4.61
CA VAL A 53 10.16 10.33 -3.28
C VAL A 53 11.56 10.95 -3.27
N GLU A 54 11.75 12.02 -2.51
CA GLU A 54 13.03 12.76 -2.45
C GLU A 54 14.14 11.95 -1.76
N SER A 55 13.78 11.15 -0.76
CA SER A 55 14.69 10.26 -0.03
C SER A 55 13.92 9.14 0.68
N SER A 56 14.62 8.09 1.11
CA SER A 56 14.06 6.98 1.90
C SER A 56 13.75 7.34 3.37
N SER A 57 13.89 8.61 3.76
CA SER A 57 13.53 9.06 5.12
C SER A 57 12.02 9.01 5.34
N GLU A 58 11.58 8.68 6.55
CA GLU A 58 10.15 8.60 6.89
C GLU A 58 9.41 9.93 6.65
N CYS A 59 10.10 11.07 6.84
CA CYS A 59 9.57 12.39 6.55
C CYS A 59 9.29 12.58 5.05
N SER A 60 10.24 12.21 4.18
CA SER A 60 10.07 12.24 2.72
C SER A 60 8.94 11.33 2.26
N VAL A 61 8.90 10.09 2.77
CA VAL A 61 7.84 9.14 2.43
C VAL A 61 6.47 9.64 2.88
N THR A 62 6.38 10.25 4.07
CA THR A 62 5.14 10.88 4.57
C THR A 62 4.68 12.02 3.66
N LYS A 63 5.60 12.90 3.21
CA LYS A 63 5.29 13.97 2.26
C LYS A 63 4.79 13.42 0.93
N PHE A 64 5.44 12.38 0.42
CA PHE A 64 5.03 11.68 -0.79
C PHE A 64 3.59 11.16 -0.66
N TYR A 65 3.27 10.40 0.39
CA TYR A 65 1.90 9.90 0.62
C TYR A 65 0.87 11.02 0.73
N LYS A 66 1.19 12.08 1.49
CA LYS A 66 0.34 13.27 1.57
C LYS A 66 0.08 13.87 0.20
N SER A 67 1.10 14.00 -0.66
CA SER A 67 0.94 14.56 -1.99
C SER A 67 0.05 13.68 -2.89
N VAL A 68 0.30 12.36 -2.93
CA VAL A 68 -0.47 11.42 -3.75
C VAL A 68 -1.95 11.41 -3.38
N PHE A 69 -2.27 11.41 -2.08
CA PHE A 69 -3.66 11.27 -1.61
C PHE A 69 -4.36 12.61 -1.34
N THR A 70 -3.69 13.75 -1.53
CA THR A 70 -4.32 15.07 -1.52
C THR A 70 -5.23 15.20 -2.74
N GLN A 71 -6.43 15.74 -2.52
CA GLN A 71 -7.28 16.19 -3.61
C GLN A 71 -6.96 17.64 -3.96
N TYR A 72 -6.57 17.90 -5.20
CA TYR A 72 -6.16 19.20 -5.70
C TYR A 72 -7.37 20.02 -6.16
N SER A 73 -7.26 21.36 -6.23
CA SER A 73 -8.40 22.23 -6.57
C SER A 73 -8.89 22.07 -8.01
N ASN A 74 -8.01 21.68 -8.91
CA ASN A 74 -8.30 21.47 -10.33
C ASN A 74 -8.78 20.05 -10.65
N GLU A 75 -9.15 19.24 -9.65
CA GLU A 75 -9.72 17.91 -9.86
C GLU A 75 -11.04 17.71 -9.09
N ASP A 76 -12.02 17.13 -9.78
CA ASP A 76 -13.24 16.62 -9.15
C ASP A 76 -13.00 15.24 -8.49
N LYS A 77 -14.05 14.68 -7.88
CA LYS A 77 -13.96 13.37 -7.21
C LYS A 77 -13.57 12.24 -8.17
N THR A 78 -14.04 12.29 -9.41
CA THR A 78 -13.81 11.27 -10.43
C THR A 78 -12.38 11.33 -10.94
N ALA A 79 -11.87 12.53 -11.22
CA ALA A 79 -10.49 12.79 -11.62
C ALA A 79 -9.51 12.38 -10.52
N TYR A 80 -9.81 12.68 -9.26
CA TYR A 80 -9.03 12.23 -8.10
C TYR A 80 -8.89 10.70 -8.05
N VAL A 81 -10.02 9.96 -8.18
CA VAL A 81 -9.99 8.49 -8.17
C VAL A 81 -9.23 7.95 -9.38
N LYS A 82 -9.48 8.48 -10.58
CA LYS A 82 -8.78 8.06 -11.81
C LYS A 82 -7.26 8.23 -11.68
N ARG A 83 -6.81 9.37 -11.13
CA ARG A 83 -5.39 9.63 -10.88
C ARG A 83 -4.79 8.58 -9.96
N ILE A 84 -5.43 8.30 -8.83
CA ILE A 84 -4.94 7.30 -7.88
C ILE A 84 -4.96 5.89 -8.49
N ASP A 85 -5.94 5.57 -9.34
CA ASP A 85 -6.01 4.31 -10.07
C ASP A 85 -4.82 4.13 -11.02
N VAL A 86 -4.46 5.16 -11.78
CA VAL A 86 -3.26 5.13 -12.62
C VAL A 86 -1.99 5.01 -11.77
N ILE A 87 -1.93 5.73 -10.65
CA ILE A 87 -0.79 5.63 -9.73
C ILE A 87 -0.61 4.20 -9.23
N PHE A 88 -1.69 3.54 -8.79
CA PHE A 88 -1.62 2.15 -8.33
C PHE A 88 -1.45 1.14 -9.46
N GLY A 89 -1.99 1.39 -10.64
CA GLY A 89 -1.99 0.43 -11.75
C GLY A 89 -0.71 0.46 -12.56
N SER A 90 -0.09 1.64 -12.70
CA SER A 90 0.94 1.88 -13.73
C SER A 90 2.19 2.57 -13.18
N VAL A 91 2.07 3.46 -12.20
CA VAL A 91 3.20 4.26 -11.69
C VAL A 91 3.93 3.55 -10.56
N TYR A 92 3.20 3.20 -9.51
CA TYR A 92 3.70 2.59 -8.27
C TYR A 92 2.85 1.38 -7.89
N LYS A 93 3.02 0.28 -8.63
CA LYS A 93 2.23 -0.96 -8.46
C LYS A 93 2.35 -1.59 -7.06
N ASN A 94 3.50 -1.39 -6.42
CA ASN A 94 3.84 -1.99 -5.13
C ASN A 94 3.74 -0.98 -3.97
N LEU A 95 2.88 0.04 -4.08
CA LEU A 95 2.68 1.02 -3.02
C LEU A 95 2.09 0.34 -1.77
N ASP A 96 2.80 0.40 -0.64
CA ASP A 96 2.54 -0.43 0.53
C ASP A 96 1.37 0.05 1.41
N CYS A 97 0.77 1.21 1.11
CA CYS A 97 -0.28 1.81 1.95
C CYS A 97 -1.55 0.96 2.12
N ARG A 98 -1.75 -0.07 1.29
CA ARG A 98 -2.86 -1.04 1.47
C ARG A 98 -2.60 -2.04 2.59
N VAL A 99 -1.33 -2.35 2.87
CA VAL A 99 -0.91 -3.35 3.85
C VAL A 99 -0.32 -2.69 5.09
N ASN A 100 0.43 -1.60 4.91
CA ASN A 100 1.10 -0.87 5.99
C ASN A 100 0.10 -0.01 6.78
N ILE A 101 -0.24 -0.47 7.98
CA ILE A 101 -1.21 0.16 8.89
C ILE A 101 -0.93 1.66 9.10
N LYS A 102 0.34 2.08 9.21
CA LYS A 102 0.72 3.49 9.43
C LYS A 102 0.33 4.42 8.27
N ARG A 103 0.08 3.85 7.09
CA ARG A 103 -0.18 4.56 5.84
C ARG A 103 -1.60 4.34 5.31
N GLN A 104 -2.37 3.44 5.92
CA GLN A 104 -3.72 3.12 5.48
C GLN A 104 -4.65 4.32 5.55
N ASP A 105 -4.47 5.24 6.51
CA ASP A 105 -5.40 6.36 6.69
C ASP A 105 -5.38 7.35 5.51
N TYR A 106 -4.31 7.38 4.71
CA TYR A 106 -4.28 8.11 3.44
C TYR A 106 -5.30 7.59 2.43
N LEU A 107 -5.70 6.31 2.53
CA LEU A 107 -6.64 5.67 1.62
C LEU A 107 -8.09 6.05 1.90
N GLN A 108 -8.41 6.64 3.05
CA GLN A 108 -9.79 6.86 3.48
C GLN A 108 -10.63 7.56 2.40
N LYS A 109 -10.19 8.74 1.95
CA LYS A 109 -10.91 9.51 0.93
C LYS A 109 -11.03 8.75 -0.39
N TYR A 110 -9.96 8.08 -0.82
CA TYR A 110 -9.96 7.29 -2.04
C TYR A 110 -10.96 6.13 -1.97
N TYR A 111 -11.05 5.40 -0.84
CA TYR A 111 -12.02 4.33 -0.67
C TYR A 111 -13.45 4.86 -0.62
N GLU A 112 -13.68 5.96 0.11
CA GLU A 112 -14.99 6.61 0.20
C GLU A 112 -15.51 7.09 -1.16
N TYR A 113 -14.63 7.54 -2.06
CA TYR A 113 -15.03 8.01 -3.39
C TYR A 113 -15.12 6.87 -4.40
N LYS A 114 -14.12 5.99 -4.47
CA LYS A 114 -14.07 4.90 -5.44
C LYS A 114 -15.18 3.87 -5.22
N PHE A 115 -15.47 3.58 -3.96
CA PHE A 115 -16.46 2.58 -3.56
C PHE A 115 -17.68 3.24 -2.92
N ALA A 116 -17.98 4.48 -3.30
CA ALA A 116 -19.23 5.12 -2.92
C ALA A 116 -20.42 4.29 -3.44
N LYS A 117 -21.49 4.24 -2.64
CA LYS A 117 -22.77 3.70 -3.10
C LYS A 117 -23.43 4.69 -4.06
N GLN A 118 -23.83 4.20 -5.22
CA GLN A 118 -24.55 4.94 -6.25
C GLN A 118 -26.01 5.16 -5.81
N SER A 119 -26.63 6.23 -6.29
CA SER A 119 -28.01 6.60 -5.89
C SER A 119 -29.06 5.61 -6.36
N ASN A 120 -28.79 4.90 -7.45
CA ASN A 120 -29.69 3.96 -8.10
C ASN A 120 -29.42 2.49 -7.75
N GLU A 121 -28.42 2.18 -6.91
CA GLU A 121 -28.10 0.80 -6.57
C GLU A 121 -28.60 0.41 -5.17
N ASN A 122 -29.08 -0.82 -5.02
CA ASN A 122 -29.43 -1.39 -3.72
C ASN A 122 -28.21 -2.01 -3.01
N ASP A 123 -28.38 -2.53 -1.80
CA ASP A 123 -27.26 -3.12 -1.03
C ASP A 123 -26.69 -4.39 -1.71
N GLU A 124 -27.55 -5.25 -2.28
CA GLU A 124 -27.10 -6.47 -2.98
C GLU A 124 -26.28 -6.10 -4.22
N GLU A 125 -26.74 -5.14 -5.02
CA GLU A 125 -26.04 -4.63 -6.21
C GLU A 125 -24.71 -3.95 -5.86
N TYR A 126 -24.69 -3.16 -4.78
CA TYR A 126 -23.48 -2.55 -4.26
C TYR A 126 -22.43 -3.63 -3.90
N PHE A 127 -22.83 -4.65 -3.14
CA PHE A 127 -21.92 -5.72 -2.75
C PHE A 127 -21.44 -6.52 -3.97
N GLU A 128 -22.31 -6.80 -4.95
CA GLU A 128 -21.90 -7.45 -6.19
C GLU A 128 -20.86 -6.62 -6.94
N ARG A 129 -21.05 -5.30 -7.06
CA ARG A 129 -20.11 -4.43 -7.77
C ARG A 129 -18.76 -4.29 -7.06
N VAL A 130 -18.77 -4.17 -5.73
CA VAL A 130 -17.58 -3.81 -4.94
C VAL A 130 -16.81 -5.03 -4.43
N LEU A 131 -17.51 -6.10 -4.05
CA LEU A 131 -16.92 -7.28 -3.42
C LEU A 131 -16.70 -8.46 -4.38
N THR A 132 -17.20 -8.41 -5.61
CA THR A 132 -16.86 -9.47 -6.57
C THR A 132 -15.36 -9.51 -6.80
N ARG A 133 -14.76 -10.65 -6.46
CA ARG A 133 -13.33 -10.90 -6.62
C ARG A 133 -12.99 -11.00 -8.11
N LYS A 134 -11.91 -10.33 -8.50
CA LYS A 134 -11.36 -10.37 -9.87
C LYS A 134 -10.09 -11.24 -9.91
N ASP A 135 -9.16 -10.92 -10.78
CA ASP A 135 -7.87 -11.62 -10.96
C ASP A 135 -6.84 -11.33 -9.85
N GLU A 136 -7.31 -10.93 -8.66
CA GLU A 136 -6.48 -10.55 -7.52
C GLU A 136 -6.24 -11.73 -6.55
N SER A 137 -5.09 -11.72 -5.86
CA SER A 137 -4.73 -12.75 -4.87
C SER A 137 -5.69 -12.74 -3.66
N GLU A 138 -5.78 -13.86 -2.94
CA GLU A 138 -6.61 -13.97 -1.72
C GLU A 138 -6.22 -12.92 -0.67
N GLU A 139 -4.91 -12.72 -0.47
CA GLU A 139 -4.38 -11.71 0.45
C GLU A 139 -4.79 -10.28 0.04
N THR A 140 -4.61 -9.94 -1.25
CA THR A 140 -4.97 -8.61 -1.78
C THR A 140 -6.47 -8.34 -1.64
N TYR A 141 -7.29 -9.35 -1.97
CA TYR A 141 -8.74 -9.28 -1.81
C TYR A 141 -9.15 -9.06 -0.36
N THR A 142 -8.55 -9.83 0.57
CA THR A 142 -8.86 -9.74 2.00
C THR A 142 -8.51 -8.37 2.56
N CYS A 143 -7.30 -7.85 2.26
CA CYS A 143 -6.90 -6.50 2.65
C CYS A 143 -7.85 -5.43 2.07
N LYS A 144 -8.29 -5.57 0.80
CA LYS A 144 -9.26 -4.65 0.20
C LYS A 144 -10.58 -4.64 0.98
N CYS A 145 -11.11 -5.81 1.35
CA CYS A 145 -12.35 -5.94 2.12
C CYS A 145 -12.23 -5.36 3.54
N GLU A 146 -11.10 -5.53 4.20
CA GLU A 146 -10.84 -4.94 5.52
C GLU A 146 -10.82 -3.40 5.46
N LEU A 147 -10.14 -2.84 4.45
CA LEU A 147 -10.11 -1.39 4.24
C LEU A 147 -11.48 -0.82 3.87
N LEU A 148 -12.27 -1.55 3.07
CA LEU A 148 -13.66 -1.20 2.77
C LEU A 148 -14.51 -1.14 4.05
N LYS A 149 -14.42 -2.14 4.92
CA LYS A 149 -15.10 -2.14 6.23
C LYS A 149 -14.63 -0.98 7.12
N LYS A 150 -13.33 -0.66 7.09
CA LYS A 150 -12.73 0.41 7.88
C LYS A 150 -13.23 1.80 7.46
N PHE A 151 -13.28 2.08 6.15
CA PHE A 151 -13.51 3.44 5.64
C PHE A 151 -14.93 3.67 5.13
N VAL A 152 -15.59 2.69 4.53
CA VAL A 152 -16.94 2.86 3.97
C VAL A 152 -18.00 2.52 5.02
N LYS A 153 -18.15 3.41 6.01
CA LYS A 153 -19.02 3.20 7.18
C LYS A 153 -20.52 3.35 6.93
N LYS A 154 -20.91 3.96 5.81
CA LYS A 154 -22.33 4.23 5.46
C LYS A 154 -23.08 2.98 4.95
N ILE A 155 -22.40 1.83 4.90
CA ILE A 155 -22.93 0.57 4.39
C ILE A 155 -23.10 -0.42 5.53
N ASP A 156 -24.21 -1.15 5.52
CA ASP A 156 -24.47 -2.21 6.48
C ASP A 156 -23.71 -3.49 6.12
N TRP A 157 -22.49 -3.60 6.65
CA TRP A 157 -21.62 -4.76 6.45
C TRP A 157 -22.10 -6.04 7.14
N SER A 158 -23.17 -6.00 7.95
CA SER A 158 -23.72 -7.21 8.60
C SER A 158 -24.47 -8.13 7.62
N LYS A 159 -24.84 -7.60 6.44
CA LYS A 159 -25.56 -8.33 5.39
C LYS A 159 -24.66 -9.20 4.51
N VAL A 160 -23.35 -9.21 4.76
CA VAL A 160 -22.38 -9.88 3.89
C VAL A 160 -21.31 -10.63 4.68
N LYS A 161 -21.01 -11.84 4.24
CA LYS A 161 -19.89 -12.66 4.70
C LYS A 161 -18.79 -12.63 3.64
N ILE A 162 -17.58 -12.22 4.04
CA ILE A 162 -16.41 -12.24 3.15
C ILE A 162 -15.81 -13.64 3.14
N GLU A 163 -15.54 -14.17 1.95
CA GLU A 163 -15.04 -15.51 1.70
C GLU A 163 -13.83 -15.42 0.75
N GLY A 164 -12.65 -15.10 1.28
CA GLY A 164 -11.45 -14.87 0.47
C GLY A 164 -11.09 -16.02 -0.49
N LYS A 165 -11.37 -17.26 -0.09
CA LYS A 165 -11.12 -18.49 -0.88
C LYS A 165 -12.15 -18.74 -1.98
N SER A 166 -13.32 -18.09 -1.92
CA SER A 166 -14.39 -18.26 -2.89
C SER A 166 -14.05 -17.54 -4.19
N LYS A 167 -14.43 -18.10 -5.34
CA LYS A 167 -14.31 -17.43 -6.65
C LYS A 167 -15.07 -16.11 -6.68
N LYS A 168 -16.23 -16.05 -6.01
CA LYS A 168 -17.04 -14.83 -5.90
C LYS A 168 -16.48 -13.86 -4.85
N GLY A 169 -15.83 -14.37 -3.82
CA GLY A 169 -15.21 -13.59 -2.74
C GLY A 169 -16.14 -13.25 -1.56
N PHE A 170 -17.46 -13.40 -1.70
CA PHE A 170 -18.42 -13.10 -0.63
C PHE A 170 -19.75 -13.85 -0.80
N SER A 171 -20.55 -13.91 0.26
CA SER A 171 -21.93 -14.41 0.28
C SER A 171 -22.86 -13.47 1.07
N LEU A 172 -24.10 -13.33 0.64
CA LEU A 172 -25.09 -12.46 1.30
C LEU A 172 -25.78 -13.20 2.46
N ILE A 173 -25.79 -12.58 3.63
CA ILE A 173 -26.44 -13.07 4.86
C ILE A 173 -27.91 -12.62 4.78
N GLY A 174 -28.73 -13.34 4.00
CA GLY A 174 -30.12 -12.88 3.78
C GLY A 174 -31.05 -13.75 2.94
N LYS A 175 -30.59 -14.89 2.37
CA LYS A 175 -31.49 -15.86 1.74
C LYS A 175 -31.06 -17.29 2.10
N ILE A 176 -31.43 -17.73 3.31
CA ILE A 176 -31.92 -19.11 3.46
C ILE A 176 -33.28 -19.14 2.73
N LYS A 177 -33.27 -19.10 1.39
CA LYS A 177 -34.39 -19.59 0.61
C LYS A 177 -34.19 -21.09 0.50
N SER A 178 -35.01 -21.82 1.27
CA SER A 178 -35.74 -22.97 0.75
C SER A 178 -35.11 -23.60 -0.49
N ARG A 179 -34.15 -24.52 -0.27
CA ARG A 179 -34.07 -25.66 -1.18
C ARG A 179 -35.40 -26.38 -1.04
N SER A 180 -36.21 -26.25 -2.09
CA SER A 180 -37.41 -27.02 -2.34
C SER A 180 -37.13 -28.51 -2.11
N CYS A 181 -37.48 -28.98 -0.92
CA CYS A 181 -37.75 -30.38 -0.65
C CYS A 181 -39.26 -30.53 -0.80
N GLY A 182 -39.70 -31.08 -1.93
CA GLY A 182 -41.11 -31.36 -2.17
C GLY A 182 -41.68 -32.31 -1.11
N ASN A 183 -42.77 -31.84 -0.49
CA ASN A 183 -43.79 -32.54 0.29
C ASN A 183 -43.80 -34.08 0.23
N LYS A 184 -43.93 -34.70 1.41
CA LYS A 184 -45.14 -35.45 1.84
C LYS A 184 -44.87 -36.14 3.18
N GLU A 185 -45.35 -35.56 4.27
CA GLU A 185 -45.72 -36.33 5.46
C GLU A 185 -46.73 -35.55 6.29
N GLU A 186 -48.01 -35.89 6.16
CA GLU A 186 -48.94 -36.11 7.27
C GLU A 186 -50.37 -36.35 6.76
N LYS A 187 -50.87 -37.58 6.95
CA LYS A 187 -52.25 -37.87 7.42
C LYS A 187 -52.48 -39.38 7.50
N LYS A 188 -52.61 -39.91 8.72
CA LYS A 188 -53.72 -40.79 9.12
C LYS A 188 -53.61 -41.20 10.60
N LYS A 189 -54.52 -40.69 11.43
CA LYS A 189 -55.08 -41.41 12.59
C LYS A 189 -56.40 -40.77 13.00
N LYS A 190 -57.28 -41.60 13.60
CA LYS A 190 -58.72 -41.45 13.92
C LYS A 190 -59.65 -41.85 12.76
N LYS A 191 -60.70 -42.66 12.93
CA LYS A 191 -61.34 -43.27 14.11
C LYS A 191 -62.31 -44.36 13.61
N GLU A 192 -62.70 -45.27 14.50
CA GLU A 192 -64.07 -45.76 14.79
C GLU A 192 -64.34 -47.26 14.88
N GLU A 193 -64.86 -47.60 16.06
CA GLU A 193 -65.45 -48.84 16.54
C GLU A 193 -66.87 -49.03 15.97
N LYS A 194 -67.39 -50.27 15.89
CA LYS A 194 -68.40 -50.76 16.86
C LYS A 194 -68.93 -52.18 16.58
N LYS A 195 -69.19 -52.84 17.72
CA LYS A 195 -70.28 -53.77 18.07
C LYS A 195 -70.20 -55.25 17.66
N GLN A 196 -69.72 -56.03 18.64
CA GLN A 196 -70.50 -57.00 19.45
C GLN A 196 -71.73 -57.67 18.81
N SER A 197 -71.79 -59.00 18.89
CA SER A 197 -72.74 -59.70 19.78
C SER A 197 -72.53 -61.22 19.82
N LYS A 198 -72.51 -61.77 21.06
CA LYS A 198 -73.24 -62.97 21.58
C LYS A 198 -73.00 -64.33 20.86
N LYS A 199 -72.83 -65.48 21.52
CA LYS A 199 -73.54 -65.98 22.71
C LYS A 199 -72.95 -67.34 23.14
N SER A 200 -72.81 -67.50 24.46
CA SER A 200 -73.25 -68.64 25.28
C SER A 200 -72.67 -70.05 25.04
N GLU A 201 -71.88 -70.47 26.03
CA GLU A 201 -71.81 -71.85 26.50
C GLU A 201 -73.15 -72.24 27.16
N GLY A 202 -73.59 -73.47 26.92
CA GLY A 202 -74.79 -74.04 27.53
C GLY A 202 -75.22 -75.33 26.84
N SER A 203 -74.89 -76.45 27.50
CA SER A 203 -75.66 -77.72 27.62
C SER A 203 -76.26 -78.36 26.36
N CYS A 204 -75.94 -79.63 26.06
CA CYS A 204 -76.69 -80.79 26.60
C CYS A 204 -76.14 -82.12 26.04
N GLY A 205 -76.42 -83.20 26.79
CA GLY A 205 -76.06 -84.55 26.43
C GLY A 205 -76.91 -85.19 25.33
N SER A 206 -76.32 -86.25 24.77
CA SER A 206 -76.89 -87.54 24.36
C SER A 206 -78.19 -87.64 23.52
N LYS A 207 -77.95 -88.26 22.35
CA LYS A 207 -78.74 -89.29 21.62
C LYS A 207 -79.76 -88.86 20.53
N LYS A 208 -79.50 -89.49 19.36
CA LYS A 208 -80.38 -89.81 18.21
C LYS A 208 -80.76 -88.67 17.23
N LYS A 209 -80.10 -88.66 16.06
CA LYS A 209 -80.72 -88.93 14.73
C LYS A 209 -79.68 -88.72 13.61
N SER A 210 -79.37 -89.80 12.91
CA SER A 210 -78.18 -90.03 12.08
C SER A 210 -78.18 -89.40 10.66
N ASN A 211 -79.07 -88.45 10.33
CA ASN A 211 -79.11 -87.87 8.97
C ASN A 211 -78.98 -86.32 8.88
N SER A 212 -79.03 -85.56 9.99
CA SER A 212 -78.86 -84.08 9.97
C SER A 212 -77.38 -83.61 10.06
N CYS A 213 -76.49 -84.49 10.54
CA CYS A 213 -75.07 -84.17 10.76
C CYS A 213 -74.25 -84.13 9.46
N LYS A 214 -74.71 -84.78 8.39
CA LYS A 214 -74.00 -84.84 7.09
C LYS A 214 -74.14 -83.54 6.29
N ASP A 215 -75.32 -82.94 6.25
CA ASP A 215 -75.56 -81.69 5.51
C ASP A 215 -74.97 -80.47 6.20
N LYS A 216 -74.99 -80.43 7.53
CA LYS A 216 -74.32 -79.39 8.33
C LYS A 216 -72.80 -79.43 8.15
N LYS A 217 -72.19 -80.63 8.14
CA LYS A 217 -70.76 -80.83 7.83
C LYS A 217 -70.42 -80.48 6.38
N LYS A 218 -71.34 -80.68 5.43
CA LYS A 218 -71.11 -80.36 4.01
C LYS A 218 -71.14 -78.85 3.75
N ALA A 219 -72.05 -78.12 4.40
CA ALA A 219 -72.11 -76.66 4.36
C ALA A 219 -70.88 -76.01 5.04
N GLU A 220 -70.47 -76.53 6.19
CA GLU A 220 -69.28 -76.07 6.93
C GLU A 220 -67.97 -76.33 6.16
N ARG A 221 -67.88 -77.48 5.45
CA ARG A 221 -66.78 -77.73 4.50
C ARG A 221 -66.76 -76.73 3.35
N ALA A 222 -67.90 -76.41 2.75
CA ALA A 222 -67.98 -75.45 1.65
C ALA A 222 -67.63 -74.02 2.09
N GLU A 223 -68.01 -73.63 3.32
CA GLU A 223 -67.63 -72.33 3.89
C GLU A 223 -66.13 -72.26 4.20
N ASN A 224 -65.56 -73.32 4.76
CA ASN A 224 -64.13 -73.41 5.01
C ASN A 224 -63.31 -73.40 3.71
N GLU A 225 -63.79 -74.05 2.65
CA GLU A 225 -63.14 -74.02 1.32
C GLU A 225 -63.13 -72.60 0.72
N LYS A 226 -64.22 -71.83 0.89
CA LYS A 226 -64.25 -70.41 0.48
C LYS A 226 -63.26 -69.56 1.28
N LYS A 227 -63.14 -69.78 2.59
CA LYS A 227 -62.16 -69.10 3.44
C LYS A 227 -60.71 -69.46 3.06
N ILE A 228 -60.47 -70.71 2.67
CA ILE A 228 -59.16 -71.16 2.17
C ILE A 228 -58.82 -70.43 0.87
N LYS A 229 -59.73 -70.40 -0.11
CA LYS A 229 -59.51 -69.69 -1.38
C LYS A 229 -59.23 -68.20 -1.19
N GLN A 230 -59.99 -67.53 -0.31
CA GLN A 230 -59.72 -66.12 0.03
C GLN A 230 -58.34 -65.92 0.67
N ARG A 231 -57.93 -66.83 1.58
CA ARG A 231 -56.60 -66.77 2.19
C ARG A 231 -55.49 -67.06 1.19
N GLU A 232 -55.71 -67.95 0.22
CA GLU A 232 -54.77 -68.22 -0.86
C GLU A 232 -54.57 -66.99 -1.75
N GLU A 233 -55.65 -66.31 -2.13
CA GLU A 233 -55.57 -65.05 -2.87
C GLU A 233 -54.87 -63.93 -2.08
N GLU A 234 -55.12 -63.83 -0.77
CA GLU A 234 -54.46 -62.87 0.12
C GLU A 234 -52.97 -63.21 0.29
N HIS A 235 -52.64 -64.50 0.43
CA HIS A 235 -51.27 -64.99 0.49
C HIS A 235 -50.53 -64.67 -0.82
N GLU A 236 -51.15 -64.87 -1.98
CA GLU A 236 -50.53 -64.53 -3.26
C GLU A 236 -50.26 -63.02 -3.40
N LYS A 237 -51.19 -62.17 -2.96
CA LYS A 237 -50.99 -60.72 -2.91
C LYS A 237 -49.84 -60.33 -1.97
N ASN A 238 -49.72 -61.00 -0.82
CA ASN A 238 -48.63 -60.75 0.12
C ASN A 238 -47.27 -61.21 -0.43
N VAL A 239 -47.22 -62.37 -1.10
CA VAL A 239 -46.02 -62.86 -1.80
C VAL A 239 -45.55 -61.85 -2.86
N LYS A 240 -46.47 -61.28 -3.65
CA LYS A 240 -46.14 -60.23 -4.64
C LYS A 240 -45.55 -58.97 -3.98
N LYS A 241 -46.11 -58.53 -2.85
CA LYS A 241 -45.56 -57.39 -2.08
C LYS A 241 -44.18 -57.67 -1.48
N ILE A 242 -43.93 -58.90 -1.03
CA ILE A 242 -42.63 -59.31 -0.49
C ILE A 242 -41.57 -59.24 -1.60
N LYS A 243 -41.85 -59.81 -2.77
CA LYS A 243 -40.93 -59.74 -3.93
C LYS A 243 -40.59 -58.30 -4.33
N GLN A 244 -41.59 -57.42 -4.38
CA GLN A 244 -41.36 -56.00 -4.68
C GLN A 244 -40.45 -55.32 -3.64
N ARG A 245 -40.62 -55.65 -2.35
CA ARG A 245 -39.78 -55.12 -1.28
C ARG A 245 -38.35 -55.69 -1.33
N GLU A 246 -38.18 -56.95 -1.72
CA GLU A 246 -36.87 -57.56 -1.90
C GLU A 246 -36.09 -56.87 -3.03
N GLU A 247 -36.74 -56.58 -4.16
CA GLU A 247 -36.13 -55.82 -5.27
C GLU A 247 -35.76 -54.39 -4.86
N GLU A 248 -36.61 -53.71 -4.08
CA GLU A 248 -36.33 -52.37 -3.56
C GLU A 248 -35.17 -52.40 -2.55
N HIS A 249 -35.13 -53.40 -1.67
CA HIS A 249 -34.05 -53.62 -0.73
C HIS A 249 -32.72 -53.84 -1.46
N GLU A 250 -32.69 -54.66 -2.51
CA GLU A 250 -31.47 -54.89 -3.29
C GLU A 250 -30.94 -53.60 -3.94
N LYS A 251 -31.83 -52.75 -4.49
CA LYS A 251 -31.45 -51.43 -5.03
C LYS A 251 -30.86 -50.52 -3.95
N ASN A 252 -31.44 -50.53 -2.75
CA ASN A 252 -30.95 -49.74 -1.63
C ASN A 252 -29.58 -50.24 -1.14
N VAL A 253 -29.36 -51.56 -1.08
CA VAL A 253 -28.06 -52.16 -0.75
C VAL A 253 -26.98 -51.71 -1.73
N LYS A 254 -27.24 -51.79 -3.04
CA LYS A 254 -26.29 -51.31 -4.08
C LYS A 254 -25.97 -49.82 -3.94
N LYS A 255 -26.96 -49.00 -3.58
CA LYS A 255 -26.77 -47.56 -3.32
C LYS A 255 -25.86 -47.32 -2.11
N VAL A 256 -26.08 -48.05 -1.01
CA VAL A 256 -25.25 -47.95 0.21
C VAL A 256 -23.82 -48.40 -0.05
N GLU A 257 -23.61 -49.48 -0.81
CA GLU A 257 -22.25 -49.92 -1.19
C GLU A 257 -21.51 -48.87 -2.02
N LYS A 258 -22.20 -48.22 -2.98
CA LYS A 258 -21.61 -47.13 -3.76
C LYS A 258 -21.19 -45.96 -2.85
N GLN A 259 -22.07 -45.56 -1.93
CA GLN A 259 -21.77 -44.49 -0.96
C GLN A 259 -20.58 -44.83 -0.06
N LYS A 260 -20.45 -46.10 0.39
CA LYS A 260 -19.29 -46.55 1.17
C LYS A 260 -17.97 -46.39 0.40
N LYS A 261 -17.96 -46.75 -0.90
CA LYS A 261 -16.77 -46.58 -1.75
C LYS A 261 -16.40 -45.09 -1.92
N GLU A 262 -17.39 -44.23 -2.17
CA GLU A 262 -17.18 -42.78 -2.27
C GLU A 262 -16.65 -42.18 -0.96
N HIS A 263 -17.17 -42.62 0.19
CA HIS A 263 -16.68 -42.19 1.50
C HIS A 263 -15.21 -42.59 1.74
N ALA A 264 -14.84 -43.83 1.39
CA ALA A 264 -13.46 -44.30 1.52
C ALA A 264 -12.49 -43.49 0.64
N GLU A 265 -12.91 -43.11 -0.56
CA GLU A 265 -12.09 -42.27 -1.45
C GLU A 265 -11.94 -40.84 -0.92
N ASN A 266 -13.03 -40.26 -0.39
CA ASN A 266 -12.99 -38.94 0.23
C ASN A 266 -12.09 -38.93 1.48
N GLU A 267 -12.09 -39.99 2.27
CA GLU A 267 -11.19 -40.12 3.43
C GLU A 267 -9.72 -40.10 3.02
N LYS A 268 -9.36 -40.79 1.92
CA LYS A 268 -7.99 -40.72 1.37
C LYS A 268 -7.61 -39.30 0.95
N LYS A 269 -8.50 -38.60 0.24
CA LYS A 269 -8.28 -37.21 -0.18
C LYS A 269 -8.13 -36.24 1.01
N ILE A 270 -8.83 -36.49 2.11
CA ILE A 270 -8.69 -35.71 3.34
C ILE A 270 -7.29 -35.92 3.94
N LYS A 271 -6.85 -37.18 4.08
CA LYS A 271 -5.51 -37.50 4.59
C LYS A 271 -4.39 -36.88 3.76
N GLU A 272 -4.51 -36.91 2.44
CA GLU A 272 -3.54 -36.26 1.54
C GLU A 272 -3.47 -34.74 1.75
N ARG A 273 -4.62 -34.08 1.93
CA ARG A 273 -4.69 -32.63 2.20
C ARG A 273 -4.12 -32.27 3.58
N GLU A 274 -4.32 -33.11 4.58
CA GLU A 274 -3.74 -32.92 5.91
C GLU A 274 -2.19 -32.93 5.86
N GLU A 275 -1.61 -33.89 5.13
CA GLU A 275 -0.15 -33.95 4.91
C GLU A 275 0.38 -32.78 4.08
N GLU A 276 -0.39 -32.29 3.09
CA GLU A 276 -0.04 -31.06 2.37
C GLU A 276 -0.06 -29.84 3.29
N HIS A 277 -1.09 -29.71 4.14
CA HIS A 277 -1.20 -28.64 5.11
C HIS A 277 -0.02 -28.62 6.08
N LYS A 278 0.38 -29.78 6.60
CA LYS A 278 1.55 -29.93 7.49
C LYS A 278 2.84 -29.47 6.81
N ARG A 279 3.08 -29.89 5.55
CA ARG A 279 4.24 -29.45 4.75
C ARG A 279 4.24 -27.94 4.50
N ASN A 280 3.07 -27.35 4.27
CA ASN A 280 2.95 -25.90 4.08
C ASN A 280 3.19 -25.13 5.37
N GLU A 281 2.74 -25.65 6.52
CA GLU A 281 3.03 -25.06 7.84
C GLU A 281 4.53 -25.03 8.13
N GLU A 282 5.27 -26.10 7.82
CA GLU A 282 6.73 -26.13 7.97
C GLU A 282 7.44 -25.10 7.07
N LYS A 283 6.98 -24.94 5.82
CA LYS A 283 7.50 -23.91 4.90
C LYS A 283 7.27 -22.50 5.44
N ILE A 284 6.11 -22.23 6.04
CA ILE A 284 5.80 -20.95 6.67
C ILE A 284 6.75 -20.69 7.84
N LYS A 285 6.92 -21.67 8.75
CA LYS A 285 7.86 -21.56 9.88
C LYS A 285 9.29 -21.28 9.44
N ARG A 286 9.74 -21.90 8.33
CA ARG A 286 11.07 -21.62 7.77
C ARG A 286 11.17 -20.18 7.25
N ARG A 287 10.19 -19.72 6.48
CA ARG A 287 10.15 -18.34 5.96
C ARG A 287 10.09 -17.30 7.07
N GLU A 288 9.38 -17.56 8.16
CA GLU A 288 9.34 -16.67 9.33
C GLU A 288 10.72 -16.53 10.00
N LYS A 289 11.47 -17.63 10.13
CA LYS A 289 12.85 -17.59 10.64
C LYS A 289 13.77 -16.78 9.74
N GLU A 290 13.73 -17.02 8.43
CA GLU A 290 14.51 -16.27 7.44
C GLU A 290 14.14 -14.77 7.44
N HIS A 291 12.85 -14.44 7.52
CA HIS A 291 12.40 -13.06 7.63
C HIS A 291 12.93 -12.38 8.90
N LYS A 292 12.91 -13.08 10.05
CA LYS A 292 13.45 -12.56 11.32
C LYS A 292 14.95 -12.26 11.23
N GLU A 293 15.74 -13.11 10.58
CA GLU A 293 17.16 -12.85 10.36
C GLU A 293 17.40 -11.65 9.43
N ASN A 294 16.63 -11.54 8.35
CA ASN A 294 16.74 -10.41 7.43
C ASN A 294 16.37 -9.09 8.12
N VAL A 295 15.36 -9.07 8.99
CA VAL A 295 15.03 -7.90 9.81
C VAL A 295 16.21 -7.49 10.69
N LYS A 296 16.88 -8.44 11.37
CA LYS A 296 18.07 -8.13 12.18
C LYS A 296 19.20 -7.53 11.34
N LYS A 297 19.46 -8.06 10.15
CA LYS A 297 20.49 -7.51 9.22
C LYS A 297 20.16 -6.07 8.81
N VAL A 298 18.89 -5.78 8.52
CA VAL A 298 18.43 -4.43 8.15
C VAL A 298 18.56 -3.45 9.32
N GLU A 299 18.24 -3.88 10.55
CA GLU A 299 18.42 -3.05 11.74
C GLU A 299 19.89 -2.71 12.00
N GLU A 300 20.80 -3.68 11.81
CA GLU A 300 22.23 -3.46 11.94
C GLU A 300 22.76 -2.47 10.90
N GLN A 301 22.36 -2.61 9.63
CA GLN A 301 22.71 -1.65 8.59
C GLN A 301 22.21 -0.23 8.90
N LYS A 302 21.02 -0.09 9.47
CA LYS A 302 20.50 1.21 9.91
C LYS A 302 21.35 1.83 11.01
N ARG A 303 21.84 1.03 11.96
CA ARG A 303 22.75 1.51 13.02
C ARG A 303 24.08 2.01 12.45
N GLN A 304 24.68 1.24 11.54
CA GLN A 304 25.93 1.62 10.88
C GLN A 304 25.78 2.90 10.05
N HIS A 305 24.66 3.06 9.32
CA HIS A 305 24.39 4.28 8.57
C HIS A 305 24.25 5.50 9.49
N ALA A 306 23.56 5.36 10.63
CA ALA A 306 23.43 6.44 11.61
C ALA A 306 24.77 6.84 12.23
N GLU A 307 25.67 5.87 12.46
CA GLU A 307 27.02 6.16 12.96
C GLU A 307 27.87 6.88 11.90
N ASN A 308 27.80 6.44 10.65
CA ASN A 308 28.51 7.08 9.54
C ASN A 308 28.02 8.52 9.31
N GLU A 309 26.72 8.78 9.41
CA GLU A 309 26.16 10.13 9.32
C GLU A 309 26.73 11.06 10.40
N LYS A 310 26.90 10.57 11.64
CA LYS A 310 27.54 11.35 12.72
C LYS A 310 29.00 11.67 12.39
N LYS A 311 29.76 10.72 11.85
CA LYS A 311 31.17 10.92 11.44
C LYS A 311 31.28 11.95 10.31
N ILE A 312 30.35 11.95 9.35
CA ILE A 312 30.31 12.95 8.27
C ILE A 312 30.09 14.35 8.84
N LYS A 313 29.09 14.54 9.71
CA LYS A 313 28.83 15.84 10.35
C LYS A 313 30.03 16.38 11.12
N GLN A 314 30.72 15.52 11.88
CA GLN A 314 31.94 15.90 12.58
C GLN A 314 33.05 16.37 11.64
N ARG A 315 33.23 15.68 10.50
CA ARG A 315 34.22 16.06 9.48
C ARG A 315 33.85 17.37 8.77
N GLU A 316 32.56 17.61 8.52
CA GLU A 316 32.08 18.87 7.94
C GLU A 316 32.36 20.06 8.87
N GLU A 317 32.08 19.93 10.17
CA GLU A 317 32.40 20.95 11.17
C GLU A 317 33.91 21.22 11.28
N GLU A 318 34.73 20.17 11.22
CA GLU A 318 36.19 20.30 11.21
C GLU A 318 36.68 21.02 9.95
N HIS A 319 36.14 20.64 8.78
CA HIS A 319 36.47 21.29 7.52
C HIS A 319 36.12 22.78 7.53
N GLU A 320 34.94 23.14 8.05
CA GLU A 320 34.52 24.55 8.17
C GLU A 320 35.48 25.35 9.07
N ARG A 321 35.91 24.78 10.21
CA ARG A 321 36.91 25.40 11.09
C ARG A 321 38.25 25.61 10.38
N ASN A 322 38.68 24.64 9.57
CA ASN A 322 39.93 24.73 8.83
C ASN A 322 39.87 25.78 7.71
N VAL A 323 38.74 25.87 7.00
CA VAL A 323 38.50 26.93 6.00
C VAL A 323 38.63 28.32 6.64
N LYS A 324 37.97 28.57 7.78
CA LYS A 324 38.08 29.85 8.50
C LYS A 324 39.52 30.21 8.87
N LYS A 325 40.31 29.24 9.34
CA LYS A 325 41.74 29.44 9.63
C LYS A 325 42.57 29.79 8.39
N VAL A 326 42.26 29.18 7.23
CA VAL A 326 42.95 29.50 5.97
C VAL A 326 42.61 30.91 5.51
N GLU A 327 41.34 31.30 5.57
CA GLU A 327 40.90 32.67 5.22
C GLU A 327 41.58 33.74 6.10
N GLU A 328 41.72 33.47 7.41
CA GLU A 328 42.45 34.38 8.32
C GLU A 328 43.92 34.49 7.93
N ARG A 329 44.60 33.37 7.66
CA ARG A 329 46.00 33.36 7.19
C ARG A 329 46.17 34.13 5.90
N GLU A 330 45.22 34.00 4.96
CA GLU A 330 45.25 34.71 3.69
C GLU A 330 45.13 36.23 3.89
N LYS A 331 44.24 36.69 4.78
CA LYS A 331 44.14 38.11 5.14
C LYS A 331 45.45 38.64 5.68
N THR A 332 46.06 37.93 6.64
CA THR A 332 47.36 38.33 7.21
C THR A 332 48.47 38.32 6.16
N HIS A 333 48.50 37.32 5.28
CA HIS A 333 49.48 37.27 4.18
C HIS A 333 49.33 38.48 3.25
N ASN A 334 48.11 38.80 2.84
CA ASN A 334 47.82 39.94 1.97
C ASN A 334 48.22 41.29 2.60
N GLU A 335 48.01 41.47 3.91
CA GLU A 335 48.49 42.64 4.62
C GLU A 335 50.03 42.74 4.64
N ASN A 336 50.71 41.62 4.89
CA ASN A 336 52.18 41.58 4.86
C ASN A 336 52.72 41.89 3.47
N VAL A 337 52.12 41.36 2.41
CA VAL A 337 52.48 41.68 1.01
C VAL A 337 52.32 43.18 0.74
N LYS A 338 51.24 43.82 1.22
CA LYS A 338 51.06 45.29 1.11
C LYS A 338 52.18 46.06 1.83
N LYS A 339 52.58 45.63 3.03
CA LYS A 339 53.69 46.24 3.79
C LYS A 339 55.03 46.10 3.05
N ILE A 340 55.33 44.92 2.50
CA ILE A 340 56.55 44.69 1.72
C ILE A 340 56.60 45.60 0.50
N LYS A 341 55.51 45.70 -0.27
CA LYS A 341 55.44 46.60 -1.44
C LYS A 341 55.67 48.08 -1.10
N ARG A 342 55.25 48.54 0.09
CA ARG A 342 55.54 49.91 0.54
C ARG A 342 57.03 50.08 0.84
N ARG A 343 57.62 49.16 1.60
CA ARG A 343 59.05 49.17 1.91
C ARG A 343 59.93 49.12 0.66
N GLU A 344 59.54 48.35 -0.36
CA GLU A 344 60.26 48.32 -1.65
C GLU A 344 60.26 49.69 -2.35
N LYS A 345 59.14 50.42 -2.31
CA LYS A 345 59.06 51.78 -2.88
C LYS A 345 59.97 52.75 -2.11
N GLU A 346 59.88 52.74 -0.78
CA GLU A 346 60.73 53.55 0.09
C GLU A 346 62.22 53.24 -0.13
N HIS A 347 62.57 51.95 -0.25
CA HIS A 347 63.95 51.54 -0.52
C HIS A 347 64.44 52.07 -1.87
N LYS A 348 63.63 51.99 -2.94
CA LYS A 348 63.96 52.57 -4.25
C LYS A 348 64.19 54.07 -4.19
N GLU A 349 63.38 54.81 -3.44
CA GLU A 349 63.58 56.25 -3.24
C GLU A 349 64.87 56.57 -2.47
N ASN A 350 65.15 55.81 -1.41
CA ASN A 350 66.39 55.96 -0.65
C ASN A 350 67.63 55.64 -1.49
N VAL A 351 67.58 54.61 -2.34
CA VAL A 351 68.66 54.30 -3.29
C VAL A 351 68.92 55.48 -4.24
N LYS A 352 67.87 56.10 -4.80
CA LYS A 352 68.01 57.29 -5.65
C LYS A 352 68.69 58.45 -4.91
N LYS A 353 68.31 58.70 -3.65
CA LYS A 353 68.93 59.75 -2.82
C LYS A 353 70.41 59.48 -2.58
N VAL A 354 70.78 58.23 -2.29
CA VAL A 354 72.19 57.84 -2.10
C VAL A 354 72.98 57.99 -3.40
N GLU A 355 72.43 57.61 -4.54
CA GLU A 355 73.07 57.83 -5.85
C GLU A 355 73.29 59.32 -6.15
N GLU A 356 72.32 60.16 -5.83
CA GLU A 356 72.44 61.62 -5.97
C GLU A 356 73.52 62.19 -5.06
N GLN A 357 73.57 61.79 -3.79
CA GLN A 357 74.62 62.18 -2.86
C GLN A 357 76.01 61.75 -3.36
N LYS A 358 76.14 60.54 -3.93
CA LYS A 358 77.41 60.09 -4.54
C LYS A 358 77.83 60.98 -5.72
N ARG A 359 76.89 61.41 -6.56
CA ARG A 359 77.16 62.35 -7.67
C ARG A 359 77.65 63.69 -7.15
N GLN A 360 76.98 64.24 -6.13
CA GLN A 360 77.39 65.50 -5.49
C GLN A 360 78.78 65.38 -4.86
N HIS A 361 79.07 64.27 -4.17
CA HIS A 361 80.38 64.03 -3.59
C HIS A 361 81.48 63.98 -4.66
N ALA A 362 81.25 63.26 -5.77
CA ALA A 362 82.18 63.20 -6.89
C ALA A 362 82.42 64.58 -7.53
N GLU A 363 81.38 65.42 -7.63
CA GLU A 363 81.52 66.81 -8.10
C GLU A 363 82.34 67.66 -7.13
N ASN A 364 82.08 67.55 -5.83
CA ASN A 364 82.84 68.25 -4.80
C ASN A 364 84.32 67.84 -4.79
N GLU A 365 84.62 66.56 -4.96
CA GLU A 365 86.00 66.05 -5.07
C GLU A 365 86.73 66.67 -6.27
N LYS A 366 86.06 66.81 -7.43
CA LYS A 366 86.61 67.52 -8.60
C LYS A 366 86.92 68.98 -8.29
N LYS A 367 86.01 69.68 -7.58
CA LYS A 367 86.21 71.08 -7.18
C LYS A 367 87.39 71.23 -6.21
N ILE A 368 87.56 70.29 -5.29
CA ILE A 368 88.72 70.27 -4.37
C ILE A 368 90.01 70.11 -5.15
N LYS A 369 90.10 69.13 -6.06
CA LYS A 369 91.29 68.93 -6.92
C LYS A 369 91.64 70.17 -7.74
N GLN A 370 90.65 70.84 -8.32
CA GLN A 370 90.87 72.11 -9.04
C GLN A 370 91.43 73.21 -8.14
N ARG A 371 90.93 73.33 -6.90
CA ARG A 371 91.42 74.28 -5.91
C ARG A 371 92.84 73.94 -5.43
N GLU A 372 93.17 72.66 -5.27
CA GLU A 372 94.52 72.20 -4.93
C GLU A 372 95.52 72.56 -6.04
N GLU A 373 95.17 72.29 -7.31
CA GLU A 373 95.98 72.70 -8.47
C GLU A 373 96.15 74.23 -8.54
N GLU A 374 95.09 74.98 -8.26
CA GLU A 374 95.16 76.45 -8.19
C GLU A 374 96.06 76.93 -7.06
N HIS A 375 95.93 76.32 -5.87
CA HIS A 375 96.78 76.61 -4.72
C HIS A 375 98.25 76.31 -5.03
N GLU A 376 98.56 75.16 -5.62
CA GLU A 376 99.93 74.80 -6.03
C GLU A 376 100.50 75.80 -7.04
N ARG A 377 99.71 76.22 -8.03
CA ARG A 377 100.09 77.30 -8.96
C ARG A 377 100.38 78.62 -8.23
N ASN A 378 99.57 78.97 -7.23
CA ASN A 378 99.74 80.20 -6.46
C ASN A 378 100.97 80.14 -5.55
N VAL A 379 101.25 78.99 -4.91
CA VAL A 379 102.47 78.77 -4.11
C VAL A 379 103.72 78.94 -4.97
N LYS A 380 103.77 78.29 -6.16
CA LYS A 380 104.89 78.45 -7.10
C LYS A 380 105.12 79.91 -7.49
N LYS A 381 104.04 80.67 -7.75
CA LYS A 381 104.13 82.12 -8.04
C LYS A 381 104.68 82.95 -6.88
N VAL A 382 104.43 82.53 -5.63
CA VAL A 382 104.98 83.22 -4.44
C VAL A 382 106.46 82.88 -4.28
N GLU A 383 106.84 81.62 -4.40
CA GLU A 383 108.25 81.18 -4.35
C GLU A 383 109.13 81.83 -5.45
N GLU A 384 108.57 82.05 -6.64
CA GLU A 384 109.25 82.77 -7.73
C GLU A 384 109.45 84.26 -7.46
N ARG A 385 108.67 84.88 -6.55
CA ARG A 385 108.82 86.30 -6.17
C ARG A 385 109.82 86.53 -5.05
N GLU A 386 110.24 85.49 -4.34
CA GLU A 386 111.19 85.55 -3.22
C GLU A 386 112.65 85.23 -3.62
N LYS A 387 112.89 84.84 -4.87
CA LYS A 387 114.22 84.70 -5.49
C LYS A 387 114.55 85.92 -6.35
#